data_AF-A0A177F994-F1
#
_entry.id   AF-A0A177F994-F1
#
_cell.length_a   1.000
_cell.length_b   1.000
_cell.length_c   1.000
_cell.angle_alpha   90.00
_cell.angle_beta   90.00
_cell.angle_gamma   90.00
#
_symmetry.space_group_name_H-M   'P 1'
#
loop_
_entity.id
_entity.type
_entity.pdbx_description
1 polymer ?
#
loop_
_entity_poly.entity_id
_entity_poly.type
_entity_poly.pdbx_seq_one_letter_code
_entity_poly.pdbx_strand_id
1 'polypeptide(L)'
;MDRISPKSGFLPGIFGRRKGKSRTGATPAGEDEKMQGPKPSSFFLRIPNKSRNHFIAMAGEFVGTFLFLFFAFAGTQVANTPQTVTGNTSTDLPQGPNPIQLLYISLCFGFSLAVNAWIFFRISGGLFNPAVTLGLCLIGAVPFVRGALVFIAQMLGAMASAGVVKALFPGPLAVTTSLSGGTNKAQGLFIEMFLTAQLVFTIFMLAAEKHKGTFLAPVGIGLSLFIAELAGVYYTGGSLNPARSFGPCVANRSFPSEHWIYWVGPLLGSLVASGFFWFIKSCEYQTANPGQDFDDLEASAYNPEEDLTRPVVSPTAVIPDRALSRTSRTSKERSSKDERSGSLQATRIGSGTTNTTLSNNNTNGNATFHDRTTIPSQSAT
;
A
#
# COMPACT_ATOMS: atom_id res chain seq x y z
N MET A 1 -11.44 38.37 -34.36
CA MET A 1 -11.03 38.24 -32.95
C MET A 1 -11.60 36.92 -32.42
N ASP A 2 -11.27 35.76 -33.00
CA ASP A 2 -10.00 35.01 -32.90
C ASP A 2 -9.77 34.52 -31.46
N ARG A 3 -10.19 33.29 -31.12
CA ARG A 3 -9.39 32.04 -31.15
C ARG A 3 -8.00 32.18 -30.52
N ILE A 4 -7.86 31.66 -29.30
CA ILE A 4 -6.58 31.22 -28.74
C ILE A 4 -6.78 29.82 -28.16
N SER A 5 -6.10 28.83 -28.75
CA SER A 5 -5.94 27.47 -28.21
C SER A 5 -4.51 27.31 -27.69
N PRO A 6 -4.27 26.60 -26.58
CA PRO A 6 -2.91 26.26 -26.18
C PRO A 6 -2.39 25.10 -27.05
N LYS A 7 -1.26 25.34 -27.71
CA LYS A 7 -0.51 24.33 -28.47
C LYS A 7 0.23 23.40 -27.51
N SER A 8 -0.06 22.11 -27.58
CA SER A 8 0.88 21.04 -27.25
C SER A 8 1.87 20.90 -28.42
N GLY A 9 3.16 20.98 -28.16
CA GLY A 9 4.20 20.63 -29.12
C GLY A 9 4.82 19.29 -28.74
N PHE A 10 4.83 18.31 -29.65
CA PHE A 10 6.03 17.59 -30.11
C PHE A 10 5.66 16.60 -31.24
N LEU A 11 6.34 16.73 -32.39
CA LEU A 11 6.45 15.86 -33.58
C LEU A 11 5.25 15.73 -34.56
N PRO A 12 5.33 16.39 -35.74
CA PRO A 12 4.57 16.02 -36.93
C PRO A 12 5.48 15.40 -38.00
N GLY A 13 5.07 14.26 -38.55
CA GLY A 13 5.60 13.81 -39.83
C GLY A 13 5.64 12.31 -39.94
N ILE A 14 4.65 11.76 -40.64
CA ILE A 14 4.82 10.69 -41.63
C ILE A 14 3.45 10.52 -42.33
N PHE A 15 3.47 10.69 -43.66
CA PHE A 15 2.39 10.54 -44.66
C PHE A 15 1.42 11.70 -44.92
N GLY A 16 1.77 12.49 -45.95
CA GLY A 16 1.07 12.38 -47.23
C GLY A 16 -0.17 13.26 -47.45
N ARG A 17 0.05 14.51 -47.86
CA ARG A 17 -0.97 15.41 -48.42
C ARG A 17 -1.30 14.98 -49.87
N ARG A 18 -2.54 14.56 -50.16
CA ARG A 18 -3.08 14.53 -51.54
C ARG A 18 -4.47 15.14 -51.59
N LYS A 19 -4.63 16.13 -52.46
CA LYS A 19 -5.88 16.85 -52.75
C LYS A 19 -6.73 16.09 -53.79
N GLY A 20 -8.02 15.90 -53.46
CA GLY A 20 -9.16 16.19 -54.35
C GLY A 20 -9.74 15.07 -55.23
N LYS A 21 -11.01 14.69 -54.98
CA LYS A 21 -12.17 14.96 -55.87
C LYS A 21 -13.52 14.44 -55.29
N SER A 22 -14.46 15.37 -55.16
CA SER A 22 -15.93 15.31 -55.35
C SER A 22 -16.71 13.97 -55.39
N ARG A 23 -17.72 13.91 -54.50
CA ARG A 23 -19.09 13.33 -54.61
C ARG A 23 -19.27 11.80 -54.67
N THR A 24 -19.73 11.22 -53.56
CA THR A 24 -21.10 10.70 -53.31
C THR A 24 -21.09 9.65 -52.19
N GLY A 25 -22.02 9.76 -51.23
CA GLY A 25 -22.40 8.65 -50.35
C GLY A 25 -21.55 8.37 -49.10
N ALA A 26 -22.25 8.03 -48.02
CA ALA A 26 -21.79 7.43 -46.75
C ALA A 26 -21.07 8.34 -45.75
N THR A 27 -21.81 8.68 -44.68
CA THR A 27 -21.32 9.04 -43.35
C THR A 27 -20.30 8.00 -42.87
N PRO A 28 -19.07 8.36 -42.47
CA PRO A 28 -18.23 7.43 -41.75
C PRO A 28 -18.75 7.39 -40.30
N ALA A 29 -19.44 6.29 -39.99
CA ALA A 29 -19.65 5.85 -38.64
C ALA A 29 -18.29 5.60 -37.98
N GLY A 30 -18.12 6.16 -36.80
CA GLY A 30 -16.92 6.05 -35.98
C GLY A 30 -17.19 6.69 -34.63
N GLU A 31 -18.38 6.45 -34.07
CA GLU A 31 -18.55 6.61 -32.63
C GLU A 31 -17.78 5.45 -31.99
N ASP A 32 -16.85 5.77 -31.10
CA ASP A 32 -16.20 4.80 -30.21
C ASP A 32 -17.30 4.09 -29.41
N GLU A 33 -17.82 2.99 -29.96
CA GLU A 33 -18.88 2.20 -29.33
C GLU A 33 -18.27 1.50 -28.11
N LYS A 34 -18.27 2.21 -26.97
CA LYS A 34 -17.88 1.64 -25.68
C LYS A 34 -18.72 0.39 -25.47
N MET A 35 -18.05 -0.77 -25.56
CA MET A 35 -18.65 -2.08 -25.36
C MET A 35 -19.54 -2.03 -24.10
N GLN A 36 -20.86 -2.13 -24.28
CA GLN A 36 -21.80 -2.03 -23.15
C GLN A 36 -21.51 -3.18 -22.18
N GLY A 37 -21.15 -2.83 -20.95
CA GLY A 37 -20.90 -3.82 -19.91
C GLY A 37 -22.12 -4.70 -19.64
N PRO A 38 -21.92 -5.88 -19.03
CA PRO A 38 -23.01 -6.80 -18.72
C PRO A 38 -24.08 -6.10 -17.89
N LYS A 39 -25.34 -6.19 -18.34
CA LYS A 39 -26.48 -5.58 -17.64
C LYS A 39 -26.67 -6.26 -16.28
N PRO A 40 -26.93 -5.50 -15.20
CA PRO A 40 -27.17 -6.09 -13.88
C PRO A 40 -28.41 -7.00 -13.92
N SER A 41 -28.29 -8.19 -13.32
CA SER A 41 -29.41 -9.14 -13.24
C SER A 41 -30.57 -8.57 -12.43
N SER A 42 -31.79 -8.70 -12.98
CA SER A 42 -33.03 -8.24 -12.36
C SER A 42 -33.29 -8.89 -11.00
N PHE A 43 -32.76 -10.09 -10.75
CA PHE A 43 -32.84 -10.77 -9.46
C PHE A 43 -32.09 -10.00 -8.36
N PHE A 44 -30.83 -9.62 -8.60
CA PHE A 44 -30.02 -8.90 -7.61
C PHE A 44 -30.48 -7.46 -7.38
N LEU A 45 -31.17 -6.86 -8.34
CA LEU A 45 -31.76 -5.53 -8.19
C LEU A 45 -32.98 -5.52 -7.25
N ARG A 46 -33.65 -6.67 -7.05
CA ARG A 46 -34.76 -6.79 -6.10
C ARG A 46 -34.31 -6.83 -4.63
N ILE A 47 -33.04 -7.14 -4.38
CA ILE A 47 -32.48 -7.22 -3.04
C ILE A 47 -32.13 -5.80 -2.56
N PRO A 48 -32.48 -5.41 -1.31
CA PRO A 48 -32.08 -4.13 -0.74
C PRO A 48 -30.57 -3.91 -0.83
N ASN A 49 -30.16 -2.69 -1.20
CA ASN A 49 -28.74 -2.34 -1.43
C ASN A 49 -27.83 -2.72 -0.25
N LYS A 50 -28.29 -2.54 1.00
CA LYS A 50 -27.52 -2.91 2.20
C LYS A 50 -27.16 -4.40 2.20
N SER A 51 -28.15 -5.27 2.03
CA SER A 51 -27.95 -6.73 1.99
C SER A 51 -27.13 -7.15 0.79
N ARG A 52 -27.38 -6.57 -0.38
CA ARG A 52 -26.59 -6.83 -1.60
C ARG A 52 -25.12 -6.45 -1.41
N ASN A 53 -24.83 -5.32 -0.78
CA ASN A 53 -23.46 -4.88 -0.55
C ASN A 53 -22.72 -5.77 0.46
N HIS A 54 -23.41 -6.25 1.51
CA HIS A 54 -22.83 -7.26 2.40
C HIS A 54 -22.50 -8.54 1.64
N PHE A 55 -23.42 -9.02 0.80
CA PHE A 55 -23.20 -10.19 -0.04
C PHE A 55 -22.00 -10.03 -0.98
N ILE A 56 -21.90 -8.88 -1.70
CA ILE A 56 -20.77 -8.59 -2.59
C ILE A 56 -19.44 -8.61 -1.82
N ALA A 57 -19.38 -7.99 -0.64
CA ALA A 57 -18.16 -8.01 0.17
C ALA A 57 -17.82 -9.42 0.66
N MET A 58 -18.80 -10.20 1.14
CA MET A 58 -18.57 -11.58 1.56
C MET A 58 -18.09 -12.45 0.40
N ALA A 59 -18.68 -12.31 -0.79
CA ALA A 59 -18.26 -13.05 -1.98
C ALA A 59 -16.83 -12.67 -2.40
N GLY A 60 -16.50 -11.38 -2.39
CA GLY A 60 -15.14 -10.90 -2.67
C GLY A 60 -14.12 -11.42 -1.66
N GLU A 61 -14.45 -11.42 -0.37
CA GLU A 61 -13.58 -11.92 0.69
C GLU A 61 -13.44 -13.43 0.66
N PHE A 62 -14.49 -14.19 0.37
CA PHE A 62 -14.41 -15.64 0.21
C PHE A 62 -13.49 -16.01 -0.97
N VAL A 63 -13.79 -15.49 -2.16
CA VAL A 63 -13.03 -15.84 -3.38
C VAL A 63 -11.60 -15.31 -3.30
N GLY A 64 -11.41 -14.08 -2.83
CA GLY A 64 -10.09 -13.50 -2.73
C GLY A 64 -9.23 -14.15 -1.64
N THR A 65 -9.80 -14.53 -0.48
CA THR A 65 -9.06 -15.33 0.52
C THR A 65 -8.71 -16.71 -0.02
N PHE A 66 -9.65 -17.34 -0.73
CA PHE A 66 -9.41 -18.62 -1.39
C PHE A 66 -8.23 -18.54 -2.35
N LEU A 67 -8.24 -17.57 -3.28
CA LEU A 67 -7.19 -17.41 -4.30
C LEU A 67 -5.85 -16.99 -3.69
N PHE A 68 -5.86 -16.03 -2.77
CA PHE A 68 -4.67 -15.62 -2.03
C PHE A 68 -3.98 -16.83 -1.40
N LEU A 69 -4.73 -17.57 -0.58
CA LEU A 69 -4.17 -18.71 0.13
C LEU A 69 -3.91 -19.90 -0.80
N PHE A 70 -4.62 -20.04 -1.92
CA PHE A 70 -4.40 -21.14 -2.86
C PHE A 70 -3.00 -21.08 -3.44
N PHE A 71 -2.60 -19.92 -3.98
CA PHE A 71 -1.27 -19.76 -4.55
C PHE A 71 -0.17 -19.79 -3.48
N ALA A 72 -0.45 -19.23 -2.29
CA ALA A 72 0.51 -19.24 -1.19
C ALA A 72 0.74 -20.67 -0.63
N PHE A 73 -0.33 -21.43 -0.40
CA PHE A 73 -0.26 -22.83 0.03
C PHE A 73 0.31 -23.74 -1.05
N ALA A 74 -0.06 -23.58 -2.32
CA ALA A 74 0.52 -24.33 -3.41
C ALA A 74 2.05 -24.11 -3.48
N GLY A 75 2.51 -22.86 -3.40
CA GLY A 75 3.94 -22.55 -3.33
C GLY A 75 4.61 -23.17 -2.12
N THR A 76 4.00 -23.08 -0.94
CA THR A 76 4.54 -23.71 0.28
C THR A 76 4.62 -25.23 0.16
N GLN A 77 3.61 -25.87 -0.42
CA GLN A 77 3.60 -27.32 -0.66
C GLN A 77 4.74 -27.73 -1.60
N VAL A 78 4.98 -26.97 -2.69
CA VAL A 78 6.10 -27.20 -3.60
C VAL A 78 7.43 -27.05 -2.87
N ALA A 79 7.60 -25.97 -2.09
CA ALA A 79 8.82 -25.69 -1.34
C ALA A 79 9.13 -26.76 -0.28
N ASN A 80 8.09 -27.36 0.31
CA ASN A 80 8.21 -28.36 1.37
C ASN A 80 8.14 -29.80 0.86
N THR A 81 7.97 -30.01 -0.45
CA THR A 81 8.03 -31.36 -1.03
C THR A 81 9.48 -31.86 -0.93
N PRO A 82 9.73 -33.03 -0.31
CA PRO A 82 11.09 -33.58 -0.21
C PRO A 82 11.72 -33.70 -1.59
N GLN A 83 12.95 -33.19 -1.76
CA GLN A 83 13.69 -33.46 -2.98
C GLN A 83 13.98 -34.96 -3.05
N THR A 84 13.52 -35.62 -4.11
CA THR A 84 13.97 -36.97 -4.46
C THR A 84 15.43 -36.90 -4.89
N VAL A 85 16.34 -36.79 -3.92
CA VAL A 85 17.77 -36.95 -4.15
C VAL A 85 18.02 -38.45 -4.17
N THR A 86 17.95 -39.04 -5.36
CA THR A 86 18.59 -40.31 -5.64
C THR A 86 20.10 -40.09 -5.46
N GLY A 87 20.64 -40.36 -4.27
CA GLY A 87 22.06 -40.67 -4.15
C GLY A 87 22.89 -40.12 -2.98
N ASN A 88 22.48 -39.12 -2.19
CA ASN A 88 23.38 -38.58 -1.15
C ASN A 88 22.74 -38.54 0.24
N THR A 89 23.01 -39.58 1.04
CA THR A 89 23.08 -39.49 2.50
C THR A 89 24.28 -38.61 2.89
N SER A 90 24.11 -37.29 2.84
CA SER A 90 24.95 -36.39 3.61
C SER A 90 24.29 -36.18 4.97
N THR A 91 24.65 -37.04 5.92
CA THR A 91 24.67 -36.71 7.33
C THR A 91 25.63 -35.52 7.54
N ASP A 92 25.25 -34.56 8.39
CA ASP A 92 26.09 -33.44 8.89
C ASP A 92 26.09 -32.11 8.13
N LEU A 93 24.94 -31.43 8.10
CA LEU A 93 24.88 -29.98 8.31
C LEU A 93 23.85 -29.67 9.40
N PRO A 94 24.08 -28.69 10.30
CA PRO A 94 23.08 -28.28 11.27
C PRO A 94 21.77 -27.92 10.55
N GLN A 95 20.62 -28.36 11.08
CA GLN A 95 19.28 -28.01 10.59
C GLN A 95 18.98 -26.50 10.81
N GLY A 96 19.71 -25.65 10.10
CA GLY A 96 19.51 -24.21 10.05
C GLY A 96 18.44 -23.81 9.04
N PRO A 97 18.05 -22.53 9.02
CA PRO A 97 17.13 -22.01 8.01
C PRO A 97 17.68 -22.22 6.60
N ASN A 98 16.85 -22.72 5.67
CA ASN A 98 17.18 -22.80 4.24
C ASN A 98 16.73 -21.51 3.54
N PRO A 99 17.64 -20.55 3.24
CA PRO A 99 17.22 -19.23 2.76
C PRO A 99 16.51 -19.27 1.41
N ILE A 100 16.84 -20.23 0.53
CA ILE A 100 16.20 -20.37 -0.78
C ILE A 100 14.75 -20.80 -0.62
N GLN A 101 14.50 -21.78 0.25
CA GLN A 101 13.15 -22.25 0.56
C GLN A 101 12.32 -21.14 1.23
N LEU A 102 12.90 -20.44 2.21
CA LEU A 102 12.25 -19.33 2.91
C LEU A 102 11.92 -18.17 1.96
N LEU A 103 12.85 -17.81 1.07
CA LEU A 103 12.62 -16.79 0.04
C LEU A 103 11.49 -17.19 -0.90
N TYR A 104 11.48 -18.44 -1.37
CA TYR A 104 10.43 -18.97 -2.25
C TYR A 104 9.05 -18.86 -1.59
N ILE A 105 8.91 -19.35 -0.35
CA ILE A 105 7.64 -19.27 0.41
C ILE A 105 7.21 -17.81 0.59
N SER A 106 8.14 -16.95 0.99
CA SER A 106 7.87 -15.53 1.22
C SER A 106 7.36 -14.84 -0.04
N LEU A 107 7.99 -15.11 -1.19
CA LEU A 107 7.54 -14.59 -2.48
C LEU A 107 6.12 -15.06 -2.83
N CYS A 108 5.82 -16.35 -2.63
CA CYS A 108 4.48 -16.90 -2.88
C CYS A 108 3.41 -16.21 -2.03
N PHE A 109 3.63 -16.01 -0.73
CA PHE A 109 2.68 -15.31 0.13
C PHE A 109 2.54 -13.83 -0.23
N GLY A 110 3.67 -13.10 -0.31
CA GLY A 110 3.66 -11.66 -0.54
C GLY A 110 3.07 -11.27 -1.90
N PHE A 111 3.49 -11.92 -2.97
CA PHE A 111 2.97 -11.62 -4.32
C PHE A 111 1.55 -12.14 -4.51
N SER A 112 1.18 -13.29 -3.92
CA SER A 112 -0.21 -13.74 -3.97
C SER A 112 -1.15 -12.74 -3.29
N LEU A 113 -0.75 -12.20 -2.13
CA LEU A 113 -1.53 -11.15 -1.47
C LEU A 113 -1.58 -9.89 -2.33
N ALA A 114 -0.45 -9.42 -2.88
CA ALA A 114 -0.41 -8.22 -3.71
C ALA A 114 -1.40 -8.32 -4.88
N VAL A 115 -1.33 -9.41 -5.65
CA VAL A 115 -2.16 -9.62 -6.84
C VAL A 115 -3.64 -9.70 -6.46
N ASN A 116 -3.99 -10.54 -5.48
CA ASN A 116 -5.39 -10.73 -5.12
C ASN A 116 -5.96 -9.50 -4.43
N ALA A 117 -5.20 -8.80 -3.58
CA ALA A 117 -5.65 -7.56 -2.99
C ALA A 117 -5.95 -6.53 -4.09
N TRP A 118 -5.14 -6.47 -5.15
CA TRP A 118 -5.38 -5.58 -6.28
C TRP A 118 -6.66 -5.91 -7.05
N ILE A 119 -6.88 -7.20 -7.33
CA ILE A 119 -8.09 -7.68 -8.04
C ILE A 119 -9.36 -7.31 -7.27
N PHE A 120 -9.38 -7.54 -5.96
CA PHE A 120 -10.58 -7.39 -5.13
C PHE A 120 -10.67 -6.05 -4.38
N PHE A 121 -9.69 -5.15 -4.55
CA PHE A 121 -9.62 -3.87 -3.85
C PHE A 121 -10.92 -3.06 -3.97
N ARG A 122 -11.53 -3.07 -5.17
CA ARG A 122 -12.78 -2.35 -5.45
C ARG A 122 -14.05 -3.16 -5.20
N ILE A 123 -13.93 -4.43 -4.83
CA ILE A 123 -15.07 -5.34 -4.58
C ILE A 123 -15.37 -5.39 -3.07
N SER A 124 -14.39 -5.81 -2.28
CA SER A 124 -14.52 -5.94 -0.82
C SER A 124 -13.56 -5.05 -0.04
N GLY A 125 -12.51 -4.53 -0.69
CA GLY A 125 -11.34 -3.94 -0.04
C GLY A 125 -10.13 -4.88 0.00
N GLY A 126 -10.32 -6.18 -0.29
CA GLY A 126 -9.24 -7.17 -0.33
C GLY A 126 -8.57 -7.42 1.03
N LEU A 127 -9.36 -7.70 2.07
CA LEU A 127 -8.85 -7.81 3.46
C LEU A 127 -8.19 -9.17 3.70
N PHE A 128 -8.88 -10.25 3.35
CA PHE A 128 -8.42 -11.65 3.34
C PHE A 128 -7.82 -12.21 4.63
N ASN A 129 -7.99 -11.50 5.73
CA ASN A 129 -7.35 -11.77 6.99
C ASN A 129 -8.24 -11.26 8.15
N PRO A 130 -8.64 -12.14 9.10
CA PRO A 130 -9.35 -11.75 10.30
C PRO A 130 -8.68 -10.66 11.13
N ALA A 131 -7.35 -10.67 11.24
CA ALA A 131 -6.60 -9.69 12.01
C ALA A 131 -6.65 -8.30 11.33
N VAL A 132 -6.43 -8.26 10.01
CA VAL A 132 -6.62 -7.04 9.20
C VAL A 132 -8.04 -6.50 9.33
N THR A 133 -9.04 -7.37 9.24
CA THR A 133 -10.44 -7.01 9.37
C THR A 133 -10.73 -6.37 10.71
N LEU A 134 -10.21 -6.95 11.80
CA LEU A 134 -10.34 -6.39 13.13
C LEU A 134 -9.65 -5.03 13.23
N GLY A 135 -8.41 -4.91 12.76
CA GLY A 135 -7.68 -3.64 12.75
C GLY A 135 -8.47 -2.53 12.07
N LEU A 136 -9.02 -2.82 10.89
CA LEU A 136 -9.88 -1.87 10.17
C LEU A 136 -11.19 -1.54 10.90
N CYS A 137 -11.73 -2.47 11.69
CA CYS A 137 -12.87 -2.17 12.57
C CYS A 137 -12.48 -1.24 13.73
N LEU A 138 -11.30 -1.46 14.33
CA LEU A 138 -10.80 -0.67 15.47
C LEU A 138 -10.49 0.79 15.11
N ILE A 139 -10.11 1.06 13.86
CA ILE A 139 -9.92 2.43 13.35
C ILE A 139 -11.16 3.00 12.68
N GLY A 140 -12.29 2.28 12.69
CA GLY A 140 -13.58 2.74 12.13
C GLY A 140 -13.69 2.67 10.60
N ALA A 141 -12.71 2.11 9.89
CA ALA A 141 -12.73 1.96 8.43
C ALA A 141 -13.71 0.87 7.95
N VAL A 142 -14.01 -0.12 8.79
CA VAL A 142 -15.00 -1.19 8.51
C VAL A 142 -15.98 -1.29 9.68
N PRO A 143 -17.30 -1.23 9.45
CA PRO A 143 -18.27 -1.45 10.53
C PRO A 143 -18.19 -2.88 11.07
N PHE A 144 -18.25 -3.06 12.40
CA PHE A 144 -18.14 -4.37 13.07
C PHE A 144 -19.08 -5.45 12.51
N VAL A 145 -20.32 -5.10 12.16
CA VAL A 145 -21.27 -6.06 11.54
C VAL A 145 -20.73 -6.56 10.20
N ARG A 146 -20.16 -5.68 9.37
CA ARG A 146 -19.51 -6.09 8.13
C ARG A 146 -18.27 -6.91 8.40
N GLY A 147 -17.47 -6.50 9.41
CA GLY A 147 -16.30 -7.24 9.89
C GLY A 147 -16.62 -8.69 10.25
N ALA A 148 -17.67 -8.92 11.03
CA ALA A 148 -18.10 -10.26 11.41
C ALA A 148 -18.54 -11.11 10.20
N LEU A 149 -19.24 -10.53 9.24
CA LEU A 149 -19.67 -11.23 8.03
C LEU A 149 -18.49 -11.62 7.13
N VAL A 150 -17.52 -10.71 6.93
CA VAL A 150 -16.34 -11.02 6.11
C VAL A 150 -15.37 -11.94 6.83
N PHE A 151 -15.30 -11.90 8.16
CA PHE A 151 -14.56 -12.88 8.96
C PHE A 151 -15.02 -14.31 8.64
N ILE A 152 -16.34 -14.55 8.62
CA ILE A 152 -16.89 -15.87 8.26
C ILE A 152 -16.46 -16.25 6.83
N ALA A 153 -16.56 -15.32 5.88
CA ALA A 153 -16.17 -15.55 4.50
C ALA A 153 -14.67 -15.91 4.36
N GLN A 154 -13.80 -15.23 5.08
CA GLN A 154 -12.35 -15.49 5.11
C GLN A 154 -12.03 -16.88 5.67
N MET A 155 -12.66 -17.26 6.79
CA MET A 155 -12.48 -18.59 7.37
C MET A 155 -12.89 -19.69 6.39
N LEU A 156 -14.05 -19.55 5.75
CA LEU A 156 -14.53 -20.51 4.75
C LEU A 156 -13.64 -20.56 3.50
N GLY A 157 -13.16 -19.41 3.02
CA GLY A 157 -12.24 -19.32 1.89
C GLY A 157 -10.91 -20.03 2.17
N ALA A 158 -10.37 -19.86 3.39
CA ALA A 158 -9.14 -20.51 3.81
C ALA A 158 -9.28 -22.04 3.96
N MET A 159 -10.39 -22.50 4.54
CA MET A 159 -10.69 -23.94 4.64
C MET A 159 -10.82 -24.57 3.24
N ALA A 160 -11.55 -23.90 2.34
CA ALA A 160 -11.71 -24.36 0.96
C ALA A 160 -10.37 -24.42 0.22
N SER A 161 -9.53 -23.39 0.38
CA SER A 161 -8.21 -23.31 -0.24
C SER A 161 -7.28 -24.46 0.23
N ALA A 162 -7.16 -24.65 1.54
CA ALA A 162 -6.35 -25.73 2.10
C ALA A 162 -6.85 -27.12 1.67
N GLY A 163 -8.18 -27.33 1.63
CA GLY A 163 -8.78 -28.57 1.15
C GLY A 163 -8.50 -28.84 -0.33
N VAL A 164 -8.58 -27.81 -1.17
CA VAL A 164 -8.27 -27.91 -2.61
C VAL A 164 -6.79 -28.20 -2.83
N VAL A 165 -5.88 -27.50 -2.16
CA VAL A 165 -4.43 -27.79 -2.28
C VAL A 165 -4.11 -29.22 -1.85
N LYS A 166 -4.70 -29.69 -0.74
CA LYS A 166 -4.57 -31.08 -0.29
C LYS A 166 -5.08 -32.10 -1.31
N ALA A 167 -6.13 -31.76 -2.06
CA ALA A 167 -6.71 -32.67 -3.06
C ALA A 167 -5.92 -32.67 -4.39
N LEU A 168 -5.32 -31.53 -4.77
CA LEU A 168 -4.65 -31.37 -6.06
C LEU A 168 -3.18 -31.78 -6.04
N PHE A 169 -2.47 -31.54 -4.93
CA PHE A 169 -1.02 -31.75 -4.86
C PHE A 169 -0.69 -33.08 -4.16
N PRO A 170 0.21 -33.92 -4.72
CA PRO A 170 0.59 -35.18 -4.11
C PRO A 170 1.28 -35.02 -2.74
N GLY A 171 1.13 -36.05 -1.90
CA GLY A 171 1.75 -36.12 -0.59
C GLY A 171 0.91 -35.51 0.54
N PRO A 172 1.39 -35.60 1.80
CA PRO A 172 0.71 -34.94 2.92
C PRO A 172 0.78 -33.42 2.76
N LEU A 173 -0.29 -32.73 3.19
CA LEU A 173 -0.36 -31.27 3.16
C LEU A 173 0.61 -30.67 4.18
N ALA A 174 1.66 -30.01 3.69
CA ALA A 174 2.80 -29.49 4.44
C ALA A 174 2.83 -27.96 4.48
N VAL A 175 1.66 -27.32 4.69
CA VAL A 175 1.51 -25.84 4.68
C VAL A 175 1.05 -25.27 6.02
N THR A 176 0.94 -26.13 7.04
CA THR A 176 0.47 -25.79 8.39
C THR A 176 1.52 -24.94 9.10
N THR A 177 1.08 -23.91 9.83
CA THR A 177 1.98 -23.12 10.68
C THR A 177 2.30 -23.90 11.96
N SER A 178 3.59 -24.01 12.29
CA SER A 178 4.09 -24.67 13.49
C SER A 178 5.34 -23.97 14.01
N LEU A 179 5.61 -24.09 15.31
CA LEU A 179 6.88 -23.60 15.86
C LEU A 179 8.05 -24.45 15.37
N SER A 180 9.18 -23.81 15.10
CA SER A 180 10.42 -24.50 14.73
C SER A 180 11.66 -23.69 15.17
N GLY A 181 12.87 -24.17 14.89
CA GLY A 181 14.11 -23.46 15.21
C GLY A 181 14.36 -23.25 16.70
N GLY A 182 13.82 -24.13 17.56
CA GLY A 182 13.89 -23.99 19.02
C GLY A 182 12.98 -22.92 19.62
N THR A 183 12.08 -22.34 18.82
CA THR A 183 11.16 -21.28 19.26
C THR A 183 10.15 -21.79 20.26
N ASN A 184 10.06 -21.14 21.42
CA ASN A 184 9.03 -21.43 22.41
C ASN A 184 7.72 -20.67 22.12
N LYS A 185 6.63 -21.05 22.82
CA LYS A 185 5.29 -20.48 22.60
C LYS A 185 5.23 -18.96 22.80
N ALA A 186 5.98 -18.42 23.77
CA ALA A 186 6.00 -16.99 24.02
C ALA A 186 6.74 -16.24 22.91
N GLN A 187 7.91 -16.74 22.48
CA GLN A 187 8.63 -16.18 21.35
C GLN A 187 7.77 -16.18 20.07
N GLY A 188 7.14 -17.31 19.76
CA GLY A 188 6.25 -17.42 18.61
C GLY A 188 5.06 -16.46 18.66
N LEU A 189 4.45 -16.29 19.84
CA LEU A 189 3.38 -15.32 20.05
C LEU A 189 3.82 -13.88 19.72
N PHE A 190 4.96 -13.45 20.25
CA PHE A 190 5.47 -12.09 20.04
C PHE A 190 5.98 -11.87 18.61
N ILE A 191 6.58 -12.88 17.98
CA ILE A 191 6.91 -12.85 16.55
C ILE A 191 5.63 -12.59 15.75
N GLU A 192 4.60 -13.42 15.91
CA GLU A 192 3.34 -13.25 15.18
C GLU A 192 2.65 -11.91 15.45
N MET A 193 2.76 -11.39 16.68
CA MET A 193 2.27 -10.05 17.02
C MET A 193 2.96 -8.95 16.21
N PHE A 194 4.29 -8.91 16.17
CA PHE A 194 5.03 -7.86 15.45
C PHE A 194 4.90 -7.98 13.93
N LEU A 195 4.93 -9.21 13.40
CA LEU A 195 4.71 -9.46 11.97
C LEU A 195 3.33 -8.97 11.54
N THR A 196 2.30 -9.27 12.34
CA THR A 196 0.94 -8.80 12.06
C THR A 196 0.81 -7.28 12.23
N ALA A 197 1.45 -6.70 13.25
CA ALA A 197 1.43 -5.25 13.46
C ALA A 197 2.01 -4.51 12.24
N GLN A 198 3.13 -4.98 11.69
CA GLN A 198 3.74 -4.45 10.47
C GLN A 198 2.77 -4.50 9.27
N LEU A 199 2.11 -5.64 9.06
CA LEU A 199 1.14 -5.81 7.97
C LEU A 199 -0.08 -4.88 8.14
N VAL A 200 -0.69 -4.88 9.33
CA VAL A 200 -1.90 -4.10 9.61
C VAL A 200 -1.61 -2.61 9.55
N PHE A 201 -0.50 -2.14 10.11
CA PHE A 201 -0.12 -0.74 10.04
C PHE A 201 0.16 -0.29 8.60
N THR A 202 0.80 -1.13 7.78
CA THR A 202 0.96 -0.87 6.34
C THR A 202 -0.39 -0.65 5.65
N ILE A 203 -1.40 -1.47 5.97
CA ILE A 203 -2.75 -1.35 5.41
C ILE A 203 -3.40 -0.04 5.85
N PHE A 204 -3.22 0.38 7.10
CA PHE A 204 -3.77 1.64 7.58
C PHE A 204 -3.19 2.82 6.81
N MET A 205 -1.86 2.86 6.66
CA MET A 205 -1.19 4.00 6.04
C MET A 205 -1.34 4.06 4.52
N LEU A 206 -1.40 2.90 3.84
CA LEU A 206 -1.48 2.87 2.38
C LEU A 206 -2.92 2.79 1.85
N ALA A 207 -3.82 2.12 2.55
CA ALA A 207 -5.19 1.85 2.06
C ALA A 207 -6.27 2.61 2.83
N ALA A 208 -6.21 2.68 4.15
CA ALA A 208 -7.23 3.34 4.95
C ALA A 208 -7.10 4.87 4.90
N GLU A 209 -5.90 5.39 5.16
CA GLU A 209 -5.56 6.79 4.92
C GLU A 209 -5.56 7.05 3.41
N LYS A 210 -6.23 8.14 3.01
CA LYS A 210 -6.37 8.51 1.60
C LYS A 210 -5.29 9.52 1.24
N HIS A 211 -4.50 9.19 0.23
CA HIS A 211 -3.44 10.02 -0.33
C HIS A 211 -3.31 9.71 -1.84
N LYS A 212 -2.51 10.47 -2.60
CA LYS A 212 -2.42 10.29 -4.07
C LYS A 212 -1.94 8.90 -4.50
N GLY A 213 -1.22 8.20 -3.61
CA GLY A 213 -0.67 6.86 -3.83
C GLY A 213 -1.59 5.70 -3.42
N THR A 214 -2.79 5.93 -2.87
CA THR A 214 -3.65 4.86 -2.32
C THR A 214 -4.00 3.76 -3.34
N PHE A 215 -3.98 4.04 -4.64
CA PHE A 215 -4.21 3.01 -5.67
C PHE A 215 -3.09 1.95 -5.75
N LEU A 216 -1.88 2.26 -5.25
CA LEU A 216 -0.74 1.35 -5.16
C LEU A 216 -0.72 0.54 -3.85
N ALA A 217 -1.67 0.77 -2.93
CA ALA A 217 -1.70 0.10 -1.64
C ALA A 217 -1.57 -1.43 -1.72
N PRO A 218 -2.23 -2.14 -2.66
CA PRO A 218 -2.07 -3.60 -2.78
C PRO A 218 -0.61 -4.07 -2.94
N VAL A 219 0.23 -3.31 -3.65
CA VAL A 219 1.66 -3.64 -3.83
C VAL A 219 2.39 -3.54 -2.50
N GLY A 220 2.25 -2.40 -1.82
CA GLY A 220 2.92 -2.18 -0.53
C GLY A 220 2.47 -3.19 0.53
N ILE A 221 1.18 -3.55 0.54
CA ILE A 221 0.62 -4.57 1.44
C ILE A 221 1.24 -5.94 1.18
N GLY A 222 1.36 -6.36 -0.09
CA GLY A 222 2.00 -7.63 -0.43
C GLY A 222 3.51 -7.64 -0.14
N LEU A 223 4.21 -6.52 -0.36
CA LEU A 223 5.61 -6.38 0.05
C LEU A 223 5.78 -6.43 1.57
N SER A 224 4.82 -5.87 2.33
CA SER A 224 4.82 -5.97 3.79
C SER A 224 4.63 -7.41 4.26
N LEU A 225 3.77 -8.20 3.61
CA LEU A 225 3.66 -9.62 3.91
C LEU A 225 4.94 -10.37 3.53
N PHE A 226 5.53 -10.07 2.36
CA PHE A 226 6.78 -10.67 1.91
C PHE A 226 7.91 -10.53 2.95
N ILE A 227 8.18 -9.31 3.44
CA ILE A 227 9.23 -9.10 4.44
C ILE A 227 8.91 -9.77 5.78
N ALA A 228 7.62 -9.88 6.13
CA ALA A 228 7.22 -10.53 7.36
C ALA A 228 7.39 -12.05 7.28
N GLU A 229 7.09 -12.66 6.13
CA GLU A 229 7.33 -14.09 5.88
C GLU A 229 8.83 -14.40 5.89
N LEU A 230 9.67 -13.53 5.31
CA LEU A 230 11.14 -13.71 5.35
C LEU A 230 11.67 -13.84 6.79
N ALA A 231 11.09 -13.09 7.73
CA ALA A 231 11.45 -13.14 9.14
C ALA A 231 10.73 -14.25 9.93
N GLY A 232 9.47 -14.55 9.58
CA GLY A 232 8.57 -15.37 10.39
C GLY A 232 8.52 -16.85 10.02
N VAL A 233 8.68 -17.21 8.73
CA VAL A 233 8.40 -18.57 8.24
C VAL A 233 9.21 -19.62 9.00
N TYR A 234 10.50 -19.39 9.22
CA TYR A 234 11.33 -20.36 9.92
C TYR A 234 10.88 -20.60 11.36
N TYR A 235 10.54 -19.56 12.11
CA TYR A 235 10.25 -19.69 13.54
C TYR A 235 8.83 -20.13 13.85
N THR A 236 7.83 -19.63 13.11
CA THR A 236 6.40 -19.83 13.41
C THR A 236 5.61 -20.40 12.25
N GLY A 237 6.23 -20.57 11.08
CA GLY A 237 5.55 -20.87 9.82
C GLY A 237 4.93 -19.66 9.13
N GLY A 238 5.08 -18.44 9.69
CA GLY A 238 4.60 -17.19 9.09
C GLY A 238 3.08 -17.15 8.97
N SER A 239 2.38 -16.97 10.09
CA SER A 239 0.92 -16.94 10.08
C SER A 239 0.37 -15.58 9.65
N LEU A 240 0.55 -14.57 10.51
CA LEU A 240 -0.04 -13.24 10.46
C LEU A 240 -1.57 -13.18 10.34
N ASN A 241 -2.23 -14.32 10.23
CA ASN A 241 -3.57 -14.45 9.69
C ASN A 241 -4.23 -15.71 10.29
N PRO A 242 -5.20 -15.53 11.19
CA PRO A 242 -5.90 -16.66 11.80
C PRO A 242 -6.55 -17.62 10.80
N ALA A 243 -7.10 -17.11 9.68
CA ALA A 243 -7.70 -17.96 8.65
C ALA A 243 -6.65 -18.82 7.94
N ARG A 244 -5.48 -18.23 7.63
CA ARG A 244 -4.32 -18.90 7.02
C ARG A 244 -3.77 -20.04 7.86
N SER A 245 -3.80 -19.90 9.20
CA SER A 245 -3.37 -20.97 10.11
C SER A 245 -4.46 -22.02 10.38
N PHE A 246 -5.72 -21.58 10.44
CA PHE A 246 -6.84 -22.47 10.72
C PHE A 246 -7.17 -23.43 9.57
N GLY A 247 -7.20 -22.94 8.33
CA GLY A 247 -7.58 -23.73 7.16
C GLY A 247 -6.79 -25.05 7.01
N PRO A 248 -5.45 -25.02 7.00
CA PRO A 248 -4.61 -26.22 6.93
C PRO A 248 -4.81 -27.19 8.11
N CYS A 249 -5.02 -26.68 9.33
CA CYS A 249 -5.29 -27.53 10.50
C CYS A 249 -6.61 -28.29 10.35
N VAL A 250 -7.66 -27.65 9.81
CA VAL A 250 -8.93 -28.31 9.47
C VAL A 250 -8.73 -29.37 8.39
N ALA A 251 -8.03 -29.04 7.31
CA ALA A 251 -7.78 -29.97 6.21
C ALA A 251 -6.96 -31.20 6.67
N ASN A 252 -6.02 -31.00 7.59
CA ASN A 252 -5.23 -32.07 8.21
C ASN A 252 -5.91 -32.77 9.38
N ARG A 253 -7.04 -32.25 9.88
CA ARG A 253 -7.72 -32.74 11.09
C ARG A 253 -6.77 -32.83 12.28
N SER A 254 -5.84 -31.88 12.37
CA SER A 254 -4.81 -31.85 13.40
C SER A 254 -4.52 -30.42 13.78
N PHE A 255 -4.58 -30.13 15.09
CA PHE A 255 -4.32 -28.82 15.65
C PHE A 255 -3.15 -28.93 16.63
N PRO A 256 -2.04 -28.22 16.39
CA PRO A 256 -0.92 -28.22 17.32
C PRO A 256 -1.29 -27.52 18.63
N SER A 257 -0.62 -27.88 19.73
CA SER A 257 -0.92 -27.34 21.06
C SER A 257 -0.74 -25.83 21.18
N GLU A 258 0.12 -25.27 20.33
CA GLU A 258 0.44 -23.86 20.21
C GLU A 258 -0.50 -23.11 19.26
N HIS A 259 -1.49 -23.76 18.63
CA HIS A 259 -2.33 -23.13 17.60
C HIS A 259 -2.97 -21.81 18.04
N TRP A 260 -3.26 -21.65 19.34
CA TRP A 260 -3.79 -20.43 19.92
C TRP A 260 -2.92 -19.18 19.67
N ILE A 261 -1.60 -19.32 19.49
CA ILE A 261 -0.70 -18.17 19.22
C ILE A 261 -1.02 -17.54 17.86
N TYR A 262 -1.52 -18.30 16.90
CA TYR A 262 -1.91 -17.82 15.58
C TYR A 262 -3.27 -17.10 15.57
N TRP A 263 -3.94 -17.06 16.72
CA TRP A 263 -5.10 -16.22 16.96
C TRP A 263 -4.69 -15.01 17.80
N VAL A 264 -4.09 -15.25 18.96
CA VAL A 264 -3.76 -14.19 19.93
C VAL A 264 -2.67 -13.27 19.41
N GLY A 265 -1.62 -13.80 18.76
CA GLY A 265 -0.53 -13.00 18.19
C GLY A 265 -1.07 -12.00 17.17
N PRO A 266 -1.76 -12.43 16.10
CA PRO A 266 -2.35 -11.52 15.13
C PRO A 266 -3.39 -10.54 15.70
N LEU A 267 -4.17 -10.96 16.70
CA LEU A 267 -5.07 -10.08 17.46
C LEU A 267 -4.29 -8.95 18.15
N LEU A 268 -3.25 -9.29 18.91
CA LEU A 268 -2.40 -8.32 19.58
C LEU A 268 -1.70 -7.40 18.58
N GLY A 269 -1.23 -7.94 17.44
CA GLY A 269 -0.61 -7.13 16.39
C GLY A 269 -1.57 -6.08 15.82
N SER A 270 -2.84 -6.46 15.65
CA SER A 270 -3.90 -5.54 15.22
C SER A 270 -4.17 -4.44 16.24
N LEU A 271 -4.15 -4.78 17.54
CA LEU A 271 -4.29 -3.81 18.63
C LEU A 271 -3.11 -2.84 18.69
N VAL A 272 -1.88 -3.34 18.58
CA VAL A 272 -0.65 -2.52 18.56
C VAL A 272 -0.66 -1.55 17.38
N ALA A 273 -0.95 -2.04 16.18
CA ALA A 273 -1.05 -1.19 14.99
C ALA A 273 -2.14 -0.12 15.14
N SER A 274 -3.30 -0.48 15.70
CA SER A 274 -4.42 0.45 15.91
C SER A 274 -4.08 1.50 16.96
N GLY A 275 -3.44 1.10 18.06
CA GLY A 275 -3.00 2.04 19.10
C GLY A 275 -1.97 3.03 18.57
N PHE A 276 -0.98 2.56 17.80
CA PHE A 276 0.00 3.44 17.17
C PHE A 276 -0.63 4.36 16.13
N PHE A 277 -1.56 3.85 15.31
CA PHE A 277 -2.31 4.67 14.36
C PHE A 277 -3.07 5.81 15.05
N TRP A 278 -3.83 5.52 16.10
CA TRP A 278 -4.54 6.55 16.85
C TRP A 278 -3.60 7.55 17.51
N PHE A 279 -2.45 7.11 18.02
CA PHE A 279 -1.42 7.98 18.57
C PHE A 279 -0.90 8.97 17.51
N ILE A 280 -0.44 8.50 16.35
CA ILE A 280 0.11 9.38 15.31
C ILE A 280 -0.96 10.29 14.69
N LYS A 281 -2.23 9.83 14.61
CA LYS A 281 -3.35 10.68 14.17
C LYS A 281 -3.66 11.77 15.19
N SER A 282 -3.55 11.48 16.49
CA SER A 282 -3.71 12.48 17.56
C SER A 282 -2.59 13.52 17.55
N CYS A 283 -1.41 13.14 17.06
CA CYS A 283 -0.28 14.04 16.83
C CYS A 283 -0.32 14.76 15.48
N GLU A 284 -1.39 14.60 14.69
CA GLU A 284 -1.54 15.19 13.35
C GLU A 284 -0.32 14.92 12.44
N TYR A 285 0.12 13.66 12.34
CA TYR A 285 1.36 13.28 11.66
C TYR A 285 1.54 13.85 10.24
N GLN A 286 0.46 14.16 9.53
CA GLN A 286 0.49 14.76 8.19
C GLN A 286 1.23 16.10 8.18
N THR A 287 1.26 16.81 9.31
CA THR A 287 1.94 18.10 9.48
C THR A 287 3.43 17.96 9.77
N ALA A 288 3.89 16.77 10.19
CA ALA A 288 5.29 16.57 10.57
C ALA A 288 6.24 16.64 9.37
N ASN A 289 5.78 16.19 8.20
CA ASN A 289 6.49 16.27 6.93
C ASN A 289 5.51 16.68 5.82
N PRO A 290 5.17 17.98 5.72
CA PRO A 290 4.22 18.46 4.72
C PRO A 290 4.80 18.30 3.30
N GLY A 291 3.91 18.08 2.33
CA GLY A 291 4.26 18.06 0.92
C GLY A 291 4.82 16.77 0.35
N GLN A 292 4.80 15.68 1.10
CA GLN A 292 5.30 14.37 0.62
C GLN A 292 4.49 13.80 -0.55
N ASP A 293 3.25 14.23 -0.74
CA ASP A 293 2.40 13.85 -1.87
C ASP A 293 1.88 15.05 -2.67
N PHE A 294 2.53 16.21 -2.56
CA PHE A 294 2.18 17.38 -3.36
C PHE A 294 2.43 17.15 -4.85
N ASP A 295 1.58 17.75 -5.67
CA ASP A 295 1.91 18.00 -7.07
C ASP A 295 2.65 19.33 -7.25
N ASP A 296 3.09 19.61 -8.48
CA ASP A 296 3.87 20.81 -8.79
C ASP A 296 3.14 22.12 -8.42
N LEU A 297 1.80 22.12 -8.42
CA LEU A 297 0.99 23.29 -8.08
C LEU A 297 0.90 23.45 -6.56
N GLU A 298 0.64 22.37 -5.83
CA GLU A 298 0.62 22.38 -4.36
C GLU A 298 2.00 22.72 -3.78
N ALA A 299 3.07 22.20 -4.37
CA ALA A 299 4.44 22.51 -3.97
C ALA A 299 4.82 23.97 -4.23
N SER A 300 4.36 24.56 -5.34
CA SER A 300 4.60 25.98 -5.65
C SER A 300 3.73 26.93 -4.82
N ALA A 301 2.61 26.45 -4.28
CA ALA A 301 1.74 27.20 -3.38
C ALA A 301 2.14 27.08 -1.89
N TYR A 302 2.98 26.11 -1.53
CA TYR A 302 3.36 25.84 -0.13
C TYR A 302 4.37 26.87 0.40
N ASN A 303 4.05 27.51 1.53
CA ASN A 303 4.96 28.41 2.22
C ASN A 303 5.29 27.88 3.63
N PRO A 304 6.50 27.34 3.87
CA PRO A 304 6.86 26.69 5.14
C PRO A 304 6.69 27.57 6.38
N GLU A 305 6.98 28.87 6.29
CA GLU A 305 6.90 29.78 7.45
C GLU A 305 5.46 30.13 7.83
N GLU A 306 4.55 30.22 6.84
CA GLU A 306 3.13 30.53 7.07
C GLU A 306 2.27 29.28 7.34
N ASP A 307 2.58 28.15 6.70
CA ASP A 307 1.70 26.97 6.74
C ASP A 307 2.01 26.03 7.92
N LEU A 308 3.21 26.06 8.51
CA LEU A 308 3.52 25.33 9.75
C LEU A 308 2.85 25.95 10.99
N THR A 309 2.45 27.22 10.93
CA THR A 309 1.87 27.95 12.05
C THR A 309 0.34 28.09 11.97
N ARG A 310 -0.26 27.73 10.82
CA ARG A 310 -1.72 27.76 10.65
C ARG A 310 -2.36 26.50 11.24
N PRO A 311 -3.42 26.63 12.06
CA PRO A 311 -4.16 25.46 12.52
C PRO A 311 -4.76 24.73 11.33
N VAL A 312 -4.56 23.40 11.28
CA VAL A 312 -5.11 22.55 10.22
C VAL A 312 -6.63 22.54 10.33
N VAL A 313 -7.29 23.26 9.44
CA VAL A 313 -8.76 23.18 9.32
C VAL A 313 -9.08 21.87 8.62
N SER A 314 -9.79 20.96 9.31
CA SER A 314 -10.23 19.69 8.73
C SER A 314 -10.94 19.90 7.37
N PRO A 315 -10.78 18.99 6.38
CA PRO A 315 -11.30 19.16 5.01
C PRO A 315 -12.83 19.24 4.86
N THR A 316 -13.60 19.36 5.94
CA THR A 316 -15.06 19.49 5.92
C THR A 316 -15.54 20.95 5.87
N ALA A 317 -14.64 21.93 5.85
CA ALA A 317 -15.01 23.32 5.66
C ALA A 317 -15.47 23.57 4.22
N VAL A 318 -16.77 23.41 3.98
CA VAL A 318 -17.45 23.97 2.80
C VAL A 318 -17.18 25.47 2.83
N ILE A 319 -16.32 25.96 1.94
CA ILE A 319 -16.15 27.40 1.71
C ILE A 319 -17.48 27.92 1.17
N PRO A 320 -18.20 28.82 1.86
CA PRO A 320 -19.38 29.44 1.28
C PRO A 320 -18.93 30.28 0.10
N ASP A 321 -19.59 30.13 -1.05
CA ASP A 321 -19.38 30.95 -2.24
C ASP A 321 -19.36 32.43 -1.83
N ARG A 322 -18.18 33.05 -1.97
CA ARG A 322 -18.02 34.48 -1.73
C ARG A 322 -18.73 35.19 -2.87
N ALA A 323 -19.99 35.53 -2.63
CA ALA A 323 -20.83 36.28 -3.55
C ALA A 323 -20.09 37.54 -4.01
N LEU A 324 -19.88 37.62 -5.33
CA LEU A 324 -19.46 38.78 -6.07
C LEU A 324 -20.35 39.98 -5.72
N SER A 325 -19.90 40.84 -4.80
CA SER A 325 -20.52 42.14 -4.62
C SER A 325 -20.11 43.03 -5.79
N ARG A 326 -20.96 43.06 -6.82
CA ARG A 326 -21.06 44.15 -7.80
C ARG A 326 -21.24 45.46 -7.04
N THR A 327 -20.18 46.25 -6.92
CA THR A 327 -20.30 47.69 -6.73
C THR A 327 -19.87 48.37 -8.02
N SER A 328 -20.87 48.61 -8.86
CA SER A 328 -20.78 49.51 -10.01
C SER A 328 -20.35 50.89 -9.52
N ARG A 329 -19.13 51.30 -9.87
CA ARG A 329 -18.71 52.70 -9.84
C ARG A 329 -19.50 53.46 -10.88
N THR A 330 -20.53 54.18 -10.45
CA THR A 330 -21.08 55.31 -11.19
C THR A 330 -20.51 56.60 -10.62
N SER A 331 -19.80 57.30 -11.50
CA SER A 331 -19.31 58.66 -11.35
C SER A 331 -20.44 59.64 -11.03
N LYS A 332 -20.28 60.44 -9.96
CA LYS A 332 -20.87 61.77 -9.89
C LYS A 332 -20.07 62.67 -8.96
N GLU A 333 -19.72 63.82 -9.51
CA GLU A 333 -19.00 64.95 -8.91
C GLU A 333 -19.62 65.43 -7.60
N ARG A 334 -18.77 65.90 -6.67
CA ARG A 334 -18.99 67.17 -5.97
C ARG A 334 -17.69 67.74 -5.42
N SER A 335 -17.49 69.00 -5.77
CA SER A 335 -16.46 69.95 -5.35
C SER A 335 -16.66 70.42 -3.91
N SER A 336 -15.58 70.55 -3.14
CA SER A 336 -15.27 71.79 -2.40
C SER A 336 -13.85 71.74 -1.81
N LYS A 337 -13.14 72.87 -2.00
CA LYS A 337 -11.87 73.25 -1.39
C LYS A 337 -11.93 73.24 0.14
N ASP A 338 -10.81 72.94 0.81
CA ASP A 338 -10.11 73.91 1.66
C ASP A 338 -8.79 73.35 2.24
N GLU A 339 -7.94 74.31 2.56
CA GLU A 339 -6.51 74.32 2.87
C GLU A 339 -6.09 73.51 4.12
N ARG A 340 -4.82 73.08 4.22
CA ARG A 340 -3.71 73.82 4.89
C ARG A 340 -2.55 72.90 5.36
N SER A 341 -1.36 73.21 4.83
CA SER A 341 -0.02 73.28 5.47
C SER A 341 0.66 72.06 6.16
N GLY A 342 1.97 71.91 5.83
CA GLY A 342 3.04 71.33 6.67
C GLY A 342 3.82 70.21 5.98
N SER A 343 4.83 70.45 5.12
CA SER A 343 6.28 70.54 5.43
C SER A 343 6.81 69.43 6.37
N LEU A 344 7.95 68.75 6.22
CA LEU A 344 9.15 68.78 5.37
C LEU A 344 10.00 67.53 5.74
N GLN A 345 10.85 67.08 4.80
CA GLN A 345 12.14 66.36 4.96
C GLN A 345 12.15 64.96 5.61
N ALA A 346 12.58 63.88 4.95
CA ALA A 346 13.85 63.53 4.28
C ALA A 346 14.98 63.02 5.22
N THR A 347 15.43 61.81 4.88
CA THR A 347 16.79 61.24 5.07
C THR A 347 17.12 60.52 6.38
N ARG A 348 17.36 59.20 6.31
CA ARG A 348 18.71 58.63 6.52
C ARG A 348 18.79 57.13 6.21
N ILE A 349 19.68 56.85 5.26
CA ILE A 349 20.39 55.58 5.06
C ILE A 349 21.37 55.42 6.23
N GLY A 350 21.40 54.23 6.83
CA GLY A 350 22.33 53.84 7.87
C GLY A 350 22.81 52.41 7.63
N SER A 351 23.97 52.29 6.99
CA SER A 351 24.79 51.09 6.91
C SER A 351 25.47 50.81 8.25
N GLY A 352 25.40 49.57 8.74
CA GLY A 352 26.11 49.09 9.92
C GLY A 352 26.45 47.61 9.78
N THR A 353 27.71 47.35 9.47
CA THR A 353 28.40 46.06 9.33
C THR A 353 28.50 45.24 10.62
N THR A 354 28.36 43.92 10.52
CA THR A 354 29.13 42.95 11.33
C THR A 354 29.43 41.69 10.50
N ASN A 355 30.71 41.36 10.39
CA ASN A 355 31.28 40.21 9.69
C ASN A 355 31.14 38.92 10.51
N THR A 356 30.92 37.77 9.84
CA THR A 356 31.71 36.55 10.15
C THR A 356 31.82 35.64 8.93
N THR A 357 33.08 35.39 8.58
CA THR A 357 33.74 34.46 7.64
C THR A 357 33.02 33.17 7.19
N LEU A 358 32.96 32.99 5.86
CA LEU A 358 32.96 31.69 5.17
C LEU A 358 33.98 31.74 4.03
N SER A 359 34.97 30.84 4.04
CA SER A 359 35.88 30.58 2.93
C SER A 359 35.70 29.14 2.48
N ASN A 360 35.39 28.99 1.20
CA ASN A 360 35.35 27.76 0.43
C ASN A 360 36.62 26.92 0.59
N ASN A 361 36.46 25.60 0.62
CA ASN A 361 37.50 24.66 0.26
C ASN A 361 36.95 23.70 -0.80
N ASN A 362 37.60 23.73 -1.96
CA ASN A 362 37.39 22.84 -3.10
C ASN A 362 38.77 22.31 -3.48
N THR A 363 39.02 21.01 -3.39
CA THR A 363 40.01 20.33 -4.23
C THR A 363 39.83 18.81 -4.20
N ASN A 364 39.66 18.27 -5.42
CA ASN A 364 39.76 16.87 -5.79
C ASN A 364 41.17 16.31 -5.58
N GLY A 365 41.27 15.06 -5.11
CA GLY A 365 42.51 14.30 -5.05
C GLY A 365 42.44 13.04 -5.91
N ASN A 366 43.21 13.03 -6.99
CA ASN A 366 43.60 11.85 -7.78
C ASN A 366 44.49 10.92 -6.93
N ALA A 367 44.31 9.61 -7.04
CA ALA A 367 45.26 8.62 -6.54
C ALA A 367 45.85 7.80 -7.70
N THR A 368 47.18 7.85 -7.82
CA THR A 368 48.02 7.20 -8.81
C THR A 368 48.46 5.79 -8.40
N PHE A 369 48.73 5.02 -9.45
CA PHE A 369 49.19 3.64 -9.57
C PHE A 369 50.59 3.39 -8.97
N HIS A 370 50.84 2.20 -8.40
CA HIS A 370 52.15 1.54 -8.40
C HIS A 370 52.00 0.00 -8.34
N ASP A 371 52.93 -0.67 -9.01
CA ASP A 371 52.88 -2.05 -9.52
C ASP A 371 53.87 -2.99 -8.80
N ARG A 372 53.57 -4.30 -8.87
CA ARG A 372 54.41 -5.53 -8.74
C ARG A 372 55.25 -5.84 -7.47
N THR A 373 55.06 -7.06 -6.92
CA THR A 373 55.99 -8.23 -7.07
C THR A 373 55.42 -9.55 -6.47
N THR A 374 56.08 -10.67 -6.80
CA THR A 374 55.66 -12.09 -6.94
C THR A 374 56.07 -13.08 -5.80
N ILE A 375 55.22 -14.08 -5.46
CA ILE A 375 55.41 -15.59 -5.32
C ILE A 375 56.45 -16.16 -4.27
N PRO A 376 56.45 -17.43 -3.72
CA PRO A 376 55.47 -18.53 -3.43
C PRO A 376 55.54 -19.22 -2.00
N SER A 377 54.64 -20.20 -1.77
CA SER A 377 54.77 -21.50 -1.05
C SER A 377 54.82 -21.55 0.50
N GLN A 378 53.96 -22.38 1.13
CA GLN A 378 54.30 -23.75 1.61
C GLN A 378 53.14 -24.44 2.35
N SER A 379 53.16 -25.76 2.25
CA SER A 379 52.30 -26.81 2.81
C SER A 379 52.67 -27.22 4.26
N ALA A 380 51.82 -28.09 4.85
CA ALA A 380 51.94 -28.85 6.11
C ALA A 380 51.55 -28.05 7.37
N THR A 381 50.64 -28.52 8.23
CA THR A 381 50.42 -29.89 8.77
C THR A 381 48.95 -30.17 9.02
#